data_AF-A0A9E4J9C4-F1
#
_entry.id   AF-A0A9E4J9C4-F1
#
_cell.length_a   1.000
_cell.length_b   1.000
_cell.length_c   1.000
_cell.angle_alpha   90.00
_cell.angle_beta   90.00
_cell.angle_gamma   90.00
#
_symmetry.space_group_name_H-M   'P 1'
#
loop_
_entity.id
_entity.type
_entity.pdbx_description
1 polymer ?
#
loop_
_entity_poly.entity_id
_entity_poly.type
_entity_poly.pdbx_seq_one_letter_code
_entity_poly.pdbx_strand_id
1 'polypeptide(L)'
;IKGEVWADNWFAFYLGDRLIIEDSTPITTERSFNAEAFVFDADYPLQLNFVAKDFKQDDTGLEYIGRRNQQMGDGGLIAQFTDTATGETVAVTDSAWRCLVIHEAPLDRACEDEADPAPGVGPCQFTATAEPEGWRMPGFDDSEWPSAVEHSAAAVRPKGGYDDISWRDGARLIWSADLETQNTLLCRMTVQRP
;
A
#
# COMPACT_ATOMS: atom_id res chain seq x y z
N ILE A 1 -9.88 15.63 10.57
CA ILE A 1 -9.76 15.08 9.19
C ILE A 1 -10.32 13.67 9.19
N LYS A 2 -11.23 13.35 8.26
CA LYS A 2 -11.73 11.99 8.03
C LYS A 2 -10.85 11.31 6.97
N GLY A 3 -10.28 10.15 7.29
CA GLY A 3 -9.60 9.27 6.35
C GLY A 3 -10.49 8.10 5.96
N GLU A 4 -10.48 7.74 4.68
CA GLU A 4 -11.13 6.56 4.11
C GLU A 4 -10.10 5.85 3.23
N VAL A 5 -9.86 4.56 3.49
CA VAL A 5 -8.76 3.80 2.89
C VAL A 5 -9.23 2.40 2.52
N TRP A 6 -8.80 1.92 1.35
CA TRP A 6 -8.88 0.52 0.97
C TRP A 6 -7.50 0.04 0.50
N ALA A 7 -7.13 -1.18 0.86
CA ALA A 7 -5.88 -1.81 0.45
C ALA A 7 -6.09 -3.28 0.05
N ASP A 8 -5.35 -3.71 -0.96
CA ASP A 8 -5.08 -5.12 -1.25
C ASP A 8 -3.65 -5.40 -0.74
N ASN A 9 -3.42 -5.94 0.46
CA ASN A 9 -4.37 -6.48 1.45
C ASN A 9 -4.39 -5.73 2.79
N TRP A 10 -3.36 -4.93 3.07
CA TRP A 10 -3.16 -4.36 4.40
C TRP A 10 -2.47 -3.01 4.34
N PHE A 11 -2.78 -2.16 5.31
CA PHE A 11 -2.04 -0.92 5.52
C PHE A 11 -1.87 -0.57 7.00
N ALA A 12 -0.88 0.28 7.28
CA ALA A 12 -0.84 1.12 8.47
C ALA A 12 -0.65 2.57 8.07
N PHE A 13 -1.46 3.45 8.64
CA PHE A 13 -1.46 4.88 8.36
C PHE A 13 -0.92 5.67 9.55
N TYR A 14 -0.04 6.62 9.25
CA TYR A 14 0.62 7.47 10.22
C TYR A 14 0.47 8.95 9.83
N LEU A 15 0.35 9.80 10.84
CA LEU A 15 0.58 11.24 10.74
C LEU A 15 1.93 11.57 11.35
N GLY A 16 2.91 11.90 10.52
CA GLY A 16 4.32 11.86 10.94
C GLY A 16 4.66 10.45 11.45
N ASP A 17 5.29 10.36 12.62
CA ASP A 17 5.59 9.09 13.29
C ASP A 17 4.43 8.49 14.09
N ARG A 18 3.33 9.24 14.28
CA ARG A 18 2.21 8.81 15.10
C ARG A 18 1.33 7.86 14.32
N LEU A 19 1.25 6.60 14.76
CA LEU A 19 0.27 5.63 14.26
C LEU A 19 -1.14 6.16 14.53
N ILE A 20 -1.94 6.24 13.47
CA ILE A 20 -3.34 6.63 13.56
C ILE A 20 -4.22 5.38 13.56
N ILE A 21 -3.96 4.47 12.61
CA ILE A 21 -4.71 3.23 12.43
C ILE A 21 -3.86 2.22 11.68
N GLU A 22 -4.07 0.95 11.98
CA GLU A 22 -3.69 -0.18 11.13
C GLU A 22 -4.96 -0.92 10.73
N ASP A 23 -4.91 -1.58 9.58
CA ASP A 23 -6.00 -2.41 9.09
C ASP A 23 -6.48 -3.39 10.19
N SER A 24 -7.79 -3.47 10.38
CA SER A 24 -8.39 -4.32 11.42
C SER A 24 -8.22 -5.81 11.14
N THR A 25 -7.96 -6.19 9.89
CA THR A 25 -7.66 -7.56 9.50
C THR A 25 -6.14 -7.76 9.45
N PRO A 26 -5.60 -8.81 10.09
CA PRO A 26 -4.16 -9.07 10.04
C PRO A 26 -3.68 -9.36 8.62
N ILE A 27 -2.50 -8.84 8.24
CA ILE A 27 -1.83 -9.14 6.96
C ILE A 27 -1.64 -10.64 6.70
N THR A 28 -1.69 -11.51 7.72
CA THR A 28 -1.61 -12.97 7.53
C THR A 28 -2.91 -13.61 7.00
N THR A 29 -3.91 -12.81 6.64
CA THR A 29 -5.22 -13.27 6.17
C THR A 29 -5.26 -13.24 4.65
N GLU A 30 -5.36 -14.42 4.00
CA GLU A 30 -5.29 -14.61 2.53
C GLU A 30 -6.29 -13.76 1.70
N ARG A 31 -7.35 -13.20 2.32
CA ARG A 31 -8.43 -12.46 1.64
C ARG A 31 -8.93 -11.28 2.45
N SER A 32 -8.00 -10.44 2.91
CA SER A 32 -8.30 -9.18 3.58
C SER A 32 -8.60 -8.11 2.54
N PHE A 33 -9.88 -7.75 2.39
CA PHE A 33 -10.34 -6.74 1.42
C PHE A 33 -11.33 -5.75 2.05
N ASN A 34 -11.14 -5.41 3.33
CA ASN A 34 -11.94 -4.39 4.00
C ASN A 34 -11.49 -2.98 3.59
N ALA A 35 -12.39 -2.04 3.80
CA ALA A 35 -12.05 -0.63 3.78
C ALA A 35 -12.24 -0.06 5.18
N GLU A 36 -11.40 0.91 5.54
CA GLU A 36 -11.36 1.53 6.85
C GLU A 36 -11.72 3.00 6.77
N ALA A 37 -12.51 3.48 7.73
CA ALA A 37 -12.87 4.89 7.87
C ALA A 37 -12.61 5.36 9.30
N PHE A 38 -11.89 6.47 9.44
CA PHE A 38 -11.43 6.97 10.74
C PHE A 38 -11.33 8.49 10.75
N VAL A 39 -11.22 9.08 11.95
CA VAL A 39 -11.07 10.53 12.14
C VAL A 39 -9.87 10.79 13.03
N PHE A 40 -9.07 11.79 12.68
CA PHE A 40 -7.95 12.26 13.47
C PHE A 40 -7.80 13.78 13.40
N ASP A 41 -7.20 14.35 14.45
CA ASP A 41 -6.81 15.75 14.51
C ASP A 41 -5.35 15.92 14.08
N ALA A 42 -5.07 17.04 13.40
CA ALA A 42 -3.76 17.38 12.87
C ALA A 42 -3.66 18.89 12.58
N ASP A 43 -2.43 19.40 12.63
CA ASP A 43 -2.09 20.75 12.20
C ASP A 43 -1.24 20.70 10.92
N TYR A 44 -1.46 21.65 10.02
CA TYR A 44 -0.64 21.78 8.81
C TYR A 44 0.79 22.25 9.11
N PRO A 45 1.80 21.82 8.33
CA PRO A 45 1.71 20.87 7.23
C PRO A 45 1.48 19.43 7.70
N LEU A 46 0.70 18.67 6.94
CA LEU A 46 0.42 17.26 7.23
C LEU A 46 1.46 16.39 6.57
N GLN A 47 2.15 15.54 7.34
CA GLN A 47 2.95 14.45 6.80
C GLN A 47 2.13 13.17 6.87
N LEU A 48 1.58 12.74 5.73
CA LEU A 48 0.77 11.53 5.62
C LEU A 48 1.68 10.39 5.17
N ASN A 49 1.67 9.27 5.89
CA ASN A 49 2.51 8.12 5.58
C ASN A 49 1.70 6.82 5.63
N PHE A 50 1.95 5.93 4.68
CA PHE A 50 1.42 4.58 4.63
C PHE A 50 2.55 3.56 4.60
N VAL A 51 2.43 2.51 5.41
CA VAL A 51 3.00 1.20 5.08
C VAL A 51 1.90 0.42 4.40
N ALA A 52 2.10 -0.02 3.16
CA ALA A 52 1.13 -0.82 2.43
C ALA A 52 1.75 -2.19 2.08
N LYS A 53 0.97 -3.25 2.23
CA LYS A 53 1.43 -4.62 2.01
C LYS A 53 0.41 -5.41 1.20
N ASP A 54 0.92 -6.02 0.14
CA ASP A 54 0.25 -7.11 -0.55
C ASP A 54 0.49 -8.42 0.24
N PHE A 55 -0.48 -9.33 0.21
CA PHE A 55 -0.33 -10.61 0.87
C PHE A 55 0.75 -11.45 0.19
N LYS A 56 1.55 -12.11 1.02
CA LYS A 56 2.47 -13.17 0.60
C LYS A 56 2.57 -14.15 1.75
N GLN A 57 2.64 -15.44 1.43
CA GLN A 57 2.76 -16.48 2.44
C GLN A 57 4.15 -16.47 3.09
N ASP A 58 5.18 -16.17 2.30
CA ASP A 58 6.56 -15.96 2.74
C ASP A 58 7.35 -15.08 1.74
N ASP A 59 8.68 -15.02 1.89
CA ASP A 59 9.56 -14.19 1.05
C ASP A 59 9.73 -14.67 -0.40
N THR A 60 9.08 -15.76 -0.81
CA THR A 60 8.91 -16.07 -2.26
C THR A 60 8.05 -15.02 -2.96
N GLY A 61 7.24 -14.26 -2.22
CA GLY A 61 6.22 -13.35 -2.77
C GLY A 61 4.98 -14.06 -3.25
N LEU A 62 4.90 -15.39 -3.08
CA LEU A 62 3.77 -16.17 -3.54
C LEU A 62 2.67 -16.26 -2.47
N GLU A 63 1.45 -16.32 -2.96
CA GLU A 63 0.27 -16.68 -2.21
C GLU A 63 -0.04 -18.17 -2.41
N TYR A 64 -0.65 -18.80 -1.40
CA TYR A 64 -1.19 -20.17 -1.50
C TYR A 64 -0.16 -21.23 -1.92
N ILE A 65 1.07 -21.13 -1.43
CA ILE A 65 2.19 -22.00 -1.83
C ILE A 65 1.80 -23.49 -1.75
N GLY A 66 2.05 -24.23 -2.83
CA GLY A 66 1.76 -25.65 -2.98
C GLY A 66 0.28 -25.99 -3.23
N ARG A 67 -0.61 -24.99 -3.32
CA ARG A 67 -2.02 -25.20 -3.70
C ARG A 67 -2.20 -25.05 -5.22
N ARG A 68 -3.37 -25.47 -5.73
CA ARG A 68 -3.72 -25.34 -7.15
C ARG A 68 -3.85 -23.90 -7.66
N ASN A 69 -3.94 -22.95 -6.73
CA ASN A 69 -4.09 -21.52 -6.99
C ASN A 69 -2.89 -20.72 -6.45
N GLN A 70 -1.70 -21.34 -6.44
CA GLN A 70 -0.44 -20.62 -6.22
C GLN A 70 -0.32 -19.50 -7.25
N GLN A 71 0.00 -18.29 -6.79
CA GLN A 71 0.05 -17.09 -7.63
C GLN A 71 0.91 -16.01 -6.97
N MET A 72 1.36 -15.04 -7.76
CA MET A 72 1.80 -13.73 -7.26
C MET A 72 0.60 -12.86 -6.88
N GLY A 73 0.85 -11.80 -6.11
CA GLY A 73 -0.19 -10.93 -5.56
C GLY A 73 -0.81 -9.98 -6.59
N ASP A 74 -1.69 -9.10 -6.12
CA ASP A 74 -2.35 -8.07 -6.93
C ASP A 74 -2.57 -6.77 -6.16
N GLY A 75 -1.52 -6.33 -5.46
CA GLY A 75 -1.53 -5.22 -4.51
C GLY A 75 -2.16 -3.92 -5.03
N GLY A 76 -2.64 -3.10 -4.10
CA GLY A 76 -3.18 -1.78 -4.45
C GLY A 76 -3.61 -0.98 -3.23
N LEU A 77 -3.59 0.34 -3.34
CA LEU A 77 -4.01 1.24 -2.27
C LEU A 77 -4.83 2.40 -2.86
N ILE A 78 -5.96 2.74 -2.25
CA ILE A 78 -6.64 4.00 -2.50
C ILE A 78 -7.03 4.63 -1.16
N ALA A 79 -6.82 5.95 -1.05
CA ALA A 79 -7.23 6.70 0.12
C ALA A 79 -7.73 8.10 -0.25
N GLN A 80 -8.60 8.62 0.61
CA GLN A 80 -9.01 10.02 0.59
C GLN A 80 -9.08 10.59 2.00
N PHE A 81 -8.79 11.88 2.10
CA PHE A 81 -8.82 12.65 3.33
C PHE A 81 -9.72 13.87 3.13
N THR A 82 -10.72 14.02 4.00
CA THR A 82 -11.71 15.11 3.93
C THR A 82 -11.68 15.92 5.23
N ASP A 83 -11.75 17.24 5.11
CA ASP A 83 -11.97 18.12 6.25
C ASP A 83 -13.41 17.93 6.74
N THR A 84 -13.59 17.55 8.00
CA THR A 84 -14.91 17.24 8.55
C THR A 84 -15.77 18.46 8.86
N ALA A 85 -15.16 19.65 8.97
CA ALA A 85 -15.85 20.91 9.20
C ALA A 85 -16.33 21.54 7.89
N THR A 86 -15.51 21.50 6.82
CA THR A 86 -15.84 22.13 5.53
C THR A 86 -16.37 21.15 4.49
N GLY A 87 -16.06 19.85 4.62
CA GLY A 87 -16.37 18.83 3.62
C GLY A 87 -15.42 18.82 2.42
N GLU A 88 -14.40 19.67 2.43
CA GLU A 88 -13.41 19.81 1.36
C GLU A 88 -12.39 18.68 1.38
N THR A 89 -11.88 18.32 0.20
CA THR A 89 -10.81 17.34 0.06
C THR A 89 -9.50 17.93 0.55
N VAL A 90 -8.88 17.28 1.55
CA VAL A 90 -7.55 17.61 2.07
C VAL A 90 -6.48 16.96 1.21
N ALA A 91 -6.67 15.69 0.86
CA ALA A 91 -5.73 14.88 0.10
C ALA A 91 -6.44 13.66 -0.49
N VAL A 92 -5.87 13.13 -1.56
CA VAL A 92 -6.22 11.83 -2.13
C VAL A 92 -4.95 11.08 -2.50
N THR A 93 -5.04 9.77 -2.71
CA THR A 93 -3.98 9.02 -3.39
C THR A 93 -4.00 9.30 -4.87
N ASP A 94 -2.84 9.66 -5.41
CA ASP A 94 -2.55 9.90 -6.83
C ASP A 94 -1.02 9.86 -7.04
N SER A 95 -0.57 10.18 -8.24
CA SER A 95 0.87 10.22 -8.59
C SER A 95 1.70 11.28 -7.86
N ALA A 96 1.10 12.16 -7.03
CA ALA A 96 1.84 13.09 -6.18
C ALA A 96 2.50 12.41 -4.97
N TRP A 97 2.05 11.21 -4.60
CA TRP A 97 2.66 10.41 -3.54
C TRP A 97 4.04 9.90 -3.96
N ARG A 98 4.95 9.81 -3.00
CA ARG A 98 6.27 9.17 -3.15
C ARG A 98 6.22 7.79 -2.52
N CYS A 99 6.60 6.75 -3.25
CA CYS A 99 6.51 5.37 -2.77
C CYS A 99 7.83 4.60 -2.97
N LEU A 100 8.39 4.06 -1.88
CA LEU A 100 9.55 3.20 -1.89
C LEU A 100 9.12 1.74 -1.71
N VAL A 101 9.56 0.87 -2.62
CA VAL A 101 9.44 -0.58 -2.46
C VAL A 101 10.54 -1.07 -1.52
N ILE A 102 10.15 -1.75 -0.44
CA ILE A 102 11.09 -2.36 0.51
C ILE A 102 11.04 -3.89 0.52
N HIS A 103 10.10 -4.48 -0.22
CA HIS A 103 10.07 -5.92 -0.50
C HIS A 103 9.61 -6.16 -1.94
N GLU A 104 10.40 -6.93 -2.68
CA GLU A 104 10.09 -7.37 -4.05
C GLU A 104 10.39 -8.86 -4.18
N ALA A 105 9.38 -9.65 -4.53
CA ALA A 105 9.47 -11.08 -4.76
C ALA A 105 8.26 -11.58 -5.55
N PRO A 106 8.42 -12.60 -6.40
CA PRO A 106 9.70 -13.15 -6.83
C PRO A 106 10.39 -12.21 -7.83
N LEU A 107 11.73 -12.21 -7.87
CA LEU A 107 12.48 -11.47 -8.90
C LEU A 107 12.47 -12.17 -10.27
N ASP A 108 12.10 -13.46 -10.30
CA ASP A 108 11.80 -14.20 -11.51
C ASP A 108 10.41 -14.84 -11.36
N ARG A 109 9.49 -14.42 -12.23
CA ARG A 109 8.08 -14.87 -12.22
C ARG A 109 7.94 -16.38 -12.47
N ALA A 110 8.96 -17.06 -12.98
CA ALA A 110 8.99 -18.52 -13.07
C ALA A 110 8.88 -19.20 -11.69
N CYS A 111 9.11 -18.50 -10.58
CA CYS A 111 8.88 -19.00 -9.23
C CYS A 111 7.43 -19.44 -9.01
N GLU A 112 6.45 -18.80 -9.65
CA GLU A 112 5.04 -19.19 -9.54
C GLU A 112 4.78 -20.63 -10.01
N ASP A 113 5.59 -21.14 -10.95
CA ASP A 113 5.46 -22.50 -11.50
C ASP A 113 6.22 -23.57 -10.70
N GLU A 114 7.01 -23.18 -9.68
CA GLU A 114 7.77 -24.12 -8.87
C GLU A 114 6.83 -24.97 -7.99
N ALA A 115 7.08 -26.28 -7.96
CA ALA A 115 6.26 -27.21 -7.18
C ALA A 115 6.53 -27.14 -5.66
N ASP A 116 7.73 -26.71 -5.28
CA ASP A 116 8.20 -26.55 -3.90
C ASP A 116 9.04 -25.26 -3.81
N PRO A 117 8.42 -24.08 -3.99
CA PRO A 117 9.13 -22.81 -3.99
C PRO A 117 9.69 -22.53 -2.59
N ALA A 118 10.92 -22.03 -2.53
CA ALA A 118 11.56 -21.65 -1.29
C ALA A 118 12.25 -20.28 -1.46
N PRO A 119 12.14 -19.37 -0.47
CA PRO A 119 12.76 -18.06 -0.57
C PRO A 119 14.27 -18.14 -0.84
N GLY A 120 14.73 -17.38 -1.85
CA GLY A 120 16.15 -17.32 -2.22
C GLY A 120 16.67 -18.56 -2.96
N VAL A 121 15.80 -19.49 -3.37
CA VAL A 121 16.17 -20.70 -4.11
C VAL A 121 15.65 -20.64 -5.54
N GLY A 122 16.50 -20.94 -6.52
CA GLY A 122 16.11 -20.99 -7.92
C GLY A 122 15.48 -19.66 -8.38
N PRO A 123 14.33 -19.67 -9.06
CA PRO A 123 13.65 -18.44 -9.52
C PRO A 123 13.03 -17.62 -8.37
N CYS A 124 12.90 -18.18 -7.17
CA CYS A 124 12.26 -17.53 -6.02
C CYS A 124 13.18 -16.57 -5.27
N GLN A 125 14.00 -15.82 -6.00
CA GLN A 125 14.82 -14.75 -5.41
C GLN A 125 13.93 -13.58 -4.97
N PHE A 126 14.40 -12.81 -3.99
CA PHE A 126 13.70 -11.64 -3.48
C PHE A 126 14.68 -10.55 -3.07
N THR A 127 14.18 -9.33 -2.95
CA THR A 127 14.84 -8.25 -2.21
C THR A 127 13.99 -7.85 -1.02
N ALA A 128 14.65 -7.59 0.11
CA ALA A 128 14.01 -7.06 1.30
C ALA A 128 14.97 -6.06 1.96
N THR A 129 14.49 -4.85 2.24
CA THR A 129 15.24 -3.81 2.93
C THR A 129 14.49 -3.34 4.16
N ALA A 130 15.22 -2.84 5.16
CA ALA A 130 14.59 -2.24 6.33
C ALA A 130 13.96 -0.89 5.95
N GLU A 131 12.92 -0.49 6.70
CA GLU A 131 12.40 0.87 6.58
C GLU A 131 13.51 1.90 6.86
N PRO A 132 13.70 2.93 6.01
CA PRO A 132 14.72 3.93 6.25
C PRO A 132 14.47 4.68 7.57
N GLU A 133 15.52 4.92 8.36
CA GLU A 133 15.37 5.60 9.65
C GLU A 133 14.74 6.99 9.47
N GLY A 134 13.68 7.28 10.25
CA GLY A 134 13.01 8.58 10.22
C GLY A 134 12.19 8.85 8.95
N TRP A 135 11.93 7.87 8.09
CA TRP A 135 11.17 8.06 6.84
C TRP A 135 9.76 8.61 7.04
N ARG A 136 9.19 8.55 8.25
CA ARG A 136 7.87 9.09 8.55
C ARG A 136 7.91 10.56 8.98
N MET A 137 9.08 11.11 9.28
CA MET A 137 9.23 12.47 9.77
C MET A 137 9.06 13.52 8.66
N PRO A 138 8.44 14.68 8.94
CA PRO A 138 8.21 15.73 7.94
C PRO A 138 9.46 16.26 7.23
N GLY A 139 10.64 16.13 7.85
CA GLY A 139 11.91 16.64 7.32
C GLY A 139 12.77 15.60 6.59
N PHE A 140 12.28 14.39 6.38
CA PHE A 140 13.03 13.37 5.63
C PHE A 140 13.03 13.71 4.14
N ASP A 141 14.17 13.51 3.50
CA ASP A 141 14.36 13.74 2.07
C ASP A 141 13.93 12.50 1.26
N ASP A 142 12.77 12.59 0.62
CA ASP A 142 12.20 11.57 -0.25
C ASP A 142 12.38 11.88 -1.75
N SER A 143 13.28 12.78 -2.10
CA SER A 143 13.51 13.20 -3.48
C SER A 143 13.93 12.07 -4.42
N GLU A 144 14.61 11.05 -3.88
CA GLU A 144 15.02 9.84 -4.60
C GLU A 144 13.91 8.77 -4.68
N TRP A 145 12.80 8.94 -3.96
CA TRP A 145 11.68 7.99 -4.03
C TRP A 145 10.89 8.26 -5.33
N PRO A 146 10.55 7.21 -6.11
CA PRO A 146 9.73 7.39 -7.28
C PRO A 146 8.33 7.86 -6.89
N SER A 147 7.68 8.59 -7.79
CA SER A 147 6.25 8.85 -7.67
C SER A 147 5.48 7.54 -7.72
N ALA A 148 4.36 7.49 -7.00
CA ALA A 148 3.42 6.38 -7.08
C ALA A 148 2.87 6.25 -8.51
N VAL A 149 2.60 5.01 -8.92
CA VAL A 149 1.99 4.71 -10.22
C VAL A 149 0.49 4.58 -10.03
N GLU A 150 -0.27 5.34 -10.81
CA GLU A 150 -1.73 5.24 -10.84
C GLU A 150 -2.15 4.03 -11.68
N HIS A 151 -2.96 3.17 -11.09
CA HIS A 151 -3.48 1.96 -11.72
C HIS A 151 -4.99 2.06 -11.94
N SER A 152 -5.47 1.37 -12.98
CA SER A 152 -6.91 1.27 -13.21
C SER A 152 -7.55 0.25 -12.27
N ALA A 153 -8.84 0.42 -11.96
CA ALA A 153 -9.61 -0.58 -11.23
C ALA A 153 -9.62 -1.95 -11.94
N ALA A 154 -9.49 -1.98 -13.28
CA ALA A 154 -9.40 -3.23 -14.02
C ALA A 154 -8.06 -3.97 -13.82
N ALA A 155 -6.98 -3.24 -13.54
CA ALA A 155 -5.66 -3.81 -13.27
C ALA A 155 -5.59 -4.35 -11.83
N VAL A 156 -6.02 -3.54 -10.84
CA VAL A 156 -6.02 -3.93 -9.42
C VAL A 156 -7.11 -4.95 -9.11
N ARG A 157 -8.26 -4.87 -9.79
CA ARG A 157 -9.44 -5.71 -9.55
C ARG A 157 -9.89 -5.66 -8.07
N PRO A 158 -10.15 -4.45 -7.53
CA PRO A 158 -10.42 -4.27 -6.12
C PRO A 158 -11.63 -5.11 -5.69
N LYS A 159 -11.53 -5.67 -4.48
CA LYS A 159 -12.49 -6.61 -3.91
C LYS A 159 -13.05 -6.03 -2.61
N GLY A 160 -14.20 -6.53 -2.17
CA GLY A 160 -14.76 -6.17 -0.86
C GLY A 160 -15.07 -4.68 -0.72
N GLY A 161 -14.63 -4.07 0.38
CA GLY A 161 -15.05 -2.74 0.86
C GLY A 161 -14.72 -1.55 -0.03
N TYR A 162 -14.06 -1.76 -1.18
CA TYR A 162 -13.78 -0.71 -2.16
C TYR A 162 -15.06 0.02 -2.63
N ASP A 163 -16.11 -0.72 -2.95
CA ASP A 163 -17.38 -0.14 -3.46
C ASP A 163 -18.27 0.43 -2.33
N ASP A 164 -17.91 0.19 -1.07
CA ASP A 164 -18.62 0.76 0.09
C ASP A 164 -18.26 2.25 0.31
N ILE A 165 -17.19 2.74 -0.33
CA ILE A 165 -16.73 4.12 -0.27
C ILE A 165 -17.06 4.86 -1.57
N SER A 166 -17.67 6.03 -1.44
CA SER A 166 -17.81 6.97 -2.56
C SER A 166 -16.52 7.77 -2.75
N TRP A 167 -15.63 7.25 -3.60
CA TRP A 167 -14.34 7.86 -3.88
C TRP A 167 -14.48 9.24 -4.55
N ARG A 168 -13.66 10.22 -4.13
CA ARG A 168 -13.57 11.53 -4.79
C ARG A 168 -13.02 11.36 -6.21
N ASP A 169 -13.46 12.21 -7.15
CA ASP A 169 -13.03 12.18 -8.57
C ASP A 169 -11.51 12.25 -8.77
N GLY A 170 -10.77 12.80 -7.81
CA GLY A 170 -9.30 12.87 -7.83
C GLY A 170 -8.60 11.64 -7.25
N ALA A 171 -9.29 10.79 -6.49
CA ALA A 171 -8.68 9.62 -5.87
C ALA A 171 -8.36 8.54 -6.92
N ARG A 172 -7.17 7.97 -6.79
CA ARG A 172 -6.62 6.96 -7.70
C ARG A 172 -6.16 5.77 -6.88
N LEU A 173 -6.34 4.58 -7.44
CA LEU A 173 -5.61 3.41 -6.99
C LEU A 173 -4.14 3.63 -7.33
N ILE A 174 -3.29 3.54 -6.33
CA ILE A 174 -1.84 3.70 -6.46
C ILE A 174 -1.14 2.44 -5.98
N TRP A 175 0.03 2.21 -6.57
CA TRP A 175 1.02 1.25 -6.10
C TRP A 175 2.40 1.68 -6.63
N SER A 176 3.34 0.76 -6.70
CA SER A 176 4.56 0.87 -7.48
C SER A 176 4.31 0.39 -8.92
N ALA A 177 5.36 0.24 -9.72
CA ALA A 177 5.23 -0.07 -11.14
C ALA A 177 4.74 -1.51 -11.42
N ASP A 178 4.98 -2.45 -10.51
CA ASP A 178 4.55 -3.84 -10.60
C ASP A 178 3.59 -4.16 -9.45
N LEU A 179 2.36 -4.57 -9.79
CA LEU A 179 1.32 -4.93 -8.83
C LEU A 179 1.53 -6.33 -8.24
N GLU A 180 2.31 -7.18 -8.91
CA GLU A 180 2.37 -8.62 -8.61
C GLU A 180 3.59 -8.98 -7.77
N THR A 181 4.73 -8.31 -8.00
CA THR A 181 6.00 -8.67 -7.36
C THR A 181 6.40 -7.72 -6.23
N GLN A 182 5.83 -6.52 -6.15
CA GLN A 182 6.26 -5.49 -5.20
C GLN A 182 5.36 -5.50 -3.97
N ASN A 183 5.68 -6.37 -3.02
CA ASN A 183 4.76 -6.77 -1.95
C ASN A 183 4.72 -5.83 -0.75
N THR A 184 5.64 -4.89 -0.60
CA THR A 184 5.64 -3.94 0.54
C THR A 184 6.19 -2.59 0.15
N LEU A 185 5.36 -1.56 0.33
CA LEU A 185 5.65 -0.18 -0.02
C LEU A 185 5.58 0.71 1.22
N LEU A 186 6.44 1.72 1.23
CA LEU A 186 6.35 2.89 2.09
C LEU A 186 5.92 4.05 1.20
N CYS A 187 4.75 4.62 1.45
CA CYS A 187 4.23 5.73 0.66
C CYS A 187 4.06 6.96 1.54
N ARG A 188 4.35 8.14 1.00
CA ARG A 188 4.25 9.38 1.76
C ARG A 188 3.89 10.59 0.91
N MET A 189 3.29 11.59 1.56
CA MET A 189 2.95 12.87 0.98
C MET A 189 2.90 13.97 2.04
N THR A 190 3.40 15.16 1.68
CA THR A 190 3.29 16.37 2.51
C THR A 190 2.19 17.28 1.98
N VAL A 191 1.17 17.54 2.78
CA VAL A 191 0.06 18.44 2.44
C VAL A 191 0.28 19.78 3.13
N GLN A 192 0.34 20.85 2.33
CA GLN A 192 0.41 22.22 2.82
C GLN A 192 -0.99 22.72 3.17
N ARG A 193 -1.05 23.82 3.94
CA ARG A 193 -2.32 24.48 4.21
C ARG A 193 -3.00 24.88 2.88
N PRO A 194 -4.34 24.71 2.75
CA PRO A 194 -5.11 25.20 1.59
C PRO A 194 -4.91 26.69 1.31
#